data_AF-A0A8T7JTR8-F1
#
_entry.id   AF-A0A8T7JTR8-F1
#
_cell.length_a   1.000
_cell.length_b   1.000
_cell.length_c   1.000
_cell.angle_alpha   90.00
_cell.angle_beta   90.00
_cell.angle_gamma   90.00
#
_symmetry.space_group_name_H-M   'P 1'
#
loop_
_entity.id
_entity.type
_entity.pdbx_description
1 polymer ?
#
loop_
_entity_poly.entity_id
_entity_poly.type
_entity_poly.pdbx_seq_one_letter_code
_entity_poly.pdbx_strand_id
1 'polypeptide(L)' 'MVVINIPVDNETAKIYEQAPQADKKKMQILMSLCLREFEKPSVSLDELMDEISRKAQSRGLTPDILDSILNG' A
#
# COMPACT_ATOMS: atom_id res chain seq x y z
N MET A 1 0.69 6.10 -19.95
CA MET A 1 -0.55 6.58 -19.32
C MET A 1 -1.48 5.39 -19.23
N VAL A 2 -1.84 4.95 -18.03
CA VAL A 2 -2.82 3.85 -17.84
C VAL A 2 -4.14 4.50 -17.46
N VAL A 3 -5.23 4.07 -18.10
CA VAL A 3 -6.58 4.58 -17.86
C VAL A 3 -7.38 3.48 -17.17
N ILE A 4 -8.10 3.85 -16.11
CA ILE A 4 -9.06 2.98 -15.43
C ILE A 4 -10.45 3.63 -15.51
N ASN A 5 -11.49 2.81 -15.69
CA ASN A 5 -12.87 3.27 -15.70
C ASN A 5 -13.49 2.96 -14.35
N ILE A 6 -13.87 4.01 -13.62
CA ILE A 6 -14.52 3.89 -12.31
C ILE A 6 -15.99 4.31 -12.50
N PRO A 7 -16.97 3.42 -12.28
CA PRO A 7 -18.37 3.79 -12.25
C PRO A 7 -18.64 4.79 -11.13
N VAL A 8 -19.34 5.87 -11.44
CA VAL A 8 -19.80 6.89 -10.49
C VAL A 8 -21.28 7.17 -10.73
N ASP A 9 -21.95 7.85 -9.79
CA ASP A 9 -23.31 8.31 -10.00
C ASP A 9 -23.40 9.40 -11.09
N ASN A 10 -24.61 9.61 -11.61
CA ASN A 10 -24.86 10.54 -12.72
C ASN A 10 -24.51 11.99 -12.38
N GLU A 11 -24.67 12.42 -11.13
CA GLU A 11 -24.39 13.79 -10.72
C GLU A 11 -22.87 14.04 -10.70
N THR A 12 -22.11 13.12 -10.11
CA THR A 12 -20.65 13.14 -10.12
C THR A 12 -20.08 13.16 -11.54
N ALA A 13 -20.62 12.31 -12.44
CA ALA A 13 -20.20 12.29 -13.85
C ALA A 13 -20.42 13.65 -14.52
N LYS A 14 -21.60 14.25 -14.34
CA LYS A 14 -21.95 15.55 -14.92
C LYS A 14 -21.04 16.67 -14.41
N ILE A 15 -20.74 16.71 -13.11
CA ILE A 15 -19.84 17.70 -12.50
C ILE A 15 -18.45 17.58 -13.15
N TYR A 16 -17.91 16.36 -13.23
CA TYR A 16 -16.60 16.14 -13.81
C TYR A 16 -16.56 16.52 -15.30
N GLU A 17 -17.57 16.13 -16.09
CA GLU A 17 -17.64 16.43 -17.52
C GLU A 17 -17.69 17.94 -17.82
N GLN A 18 -18.43 18.69 -17.01
CA GLN A 18 -18.62 20.13 -17.17
C GLN A 18 -17.45 20.96 -16.63
N ALA A 19 -16.56 20.37 -15.84
CA ALA A 19 -15.43 21.07 -15.25
C ALA A 19 -14.39 21.53 -16.30
N PRO A 20 -13.72 22.69 -16.09
CA PRO A 20 -12.55 23.10 -16.84
C PRO A 20 -11.43 22.05 -16.81
N GLN A 21 -10.56 22.05 -17.83
CA GLN A 21 -9.46 21.08 -17.91
C GLN A 21 -8.50 21.14 -16.71
N ALA A 22 -8.27 22.33 -16.16
CA ALA A 22 -7.45 22.50 -14.96
C ALA A 22 -8.06 21.78 -13.75
N ASP A 23 -9.38 21.89 -13.57
CA ASP A 23 -10.08 21.26 -12.45
C ASP A 23 -10.19 19.75 -12.63
N LYS A 24 -10.43 19.27 -13.86
CA LYS A 24 -10.35 17.83 -14.19
C LYS A 24 -9.00 17.24 -13.81
N LYS A 25 -7.91 17.92 -14.16
CA LYS A 25 -6.54 17.48 -13.81
C LYS A 25 -6.34 17.45 -12.29
N LYS A 26 -6.85 18.45 -11.57
CA LYS A 26 -6.81 18.48 -10.10
C LYS A 26 -7.58 17.30 -9.49
N MET A 27 -8.80 17.03 -9.98
CA MET A 27 -9.61 15.89 -9.55
C MET A 27 -8.92 14.54 -9.83
N GLN A 28 -8.26 14.38 -10.98
CA GLN A 28 -7.49 13.18 -11.31
C GLN A 28 -6.33 12.93 -10.32
N ILE A 29 -5.61 13.98 -9.93
CA ILE A 29 -4.52 13.88 -8.95
C ILE A 29 -5.08 13.47 -7.58
N LEU A 30 -6.18 14.09 -7.14
CA LEU A 30 -6.83 13.76 -5.88
C LEU A 30 -7.36 12.32 -5.86
N MET A 31 -7.98 11.87 -6.95
CA MET A 31 -8.45 10.49 -7.11
C MET A 31 -7.28 9.50 -7.04
N SER A 32 -6.17 9.81 -7.73
CA SER A 32 -4.98 8.96 -7.71
C SER A 32 -4.36 8.85 -6.31
N LEU A 33 -4.38 9.95 -5.55
CA LEU A 33 -3.91 9.96 -4.16
C LEU A 33 -4.84 9.13 -3.27
N CYS A 34 -6.14 9.38 -3.34
CA CYS A 34 -7.15 8.65 -2.57
C CYS A 34 -7.10 7.14 -2.83
N LEU A 35 -6.96 6.71 -4.08
CA LEU A 35 -6.84 5.29 -4.43
C LEU A 35 -5.61 4.61 -3.81
N ARG A 36 -4.51 5.35 -3.60
CA ARG A 36 -3.31 4.83 -2.94
C ARG A 36 -3.49 4.69 -1.43
N GLU A 37 -4.41 5.42 -0.81
CA GLU A 37 -4.70 5.25 0.61
C GLU A 37 -5.35 3.89 0.91
N PHE A 38 -5.96 3.26 -0.10
CA PHE A 38 -6.49 1.90 -0.02
C PHE A 38 -5.43 0.83 -0.29
N GLU A 39 -4.20 1.21 -0.62
CA GLU A 39 -3.06 0.30 -0.59
C GLU A 39 -2.90 -0.13 0.88
N LYS A 40 -3.21 -1.39 1.18
CA LYS A 40 -2.89 -1.96 2.50
C LYS A 40 -1.40 -1.74 2.76
N PRO A 41 -0.97 -1.47 4.00
CA PRO A 41 0.44 -1.51 4.34
C PRO A 41 1.02 -2.82 3.82
N SER A 42 1.94 -2.70 2.87
CA SER A 42 2.59 -3.84 2.27
C SER A 42 3.38 -4.55 3.35
N VAL A 43 3.20 -5.88 3.43
CA VAL A 43 3.76 -6.82 4.39
C VAL A 43 2.89 -6.94 5.66
N SER A 44 2.15 -8.05 5.72
CA SER A 44 1.52 -8.53 6.94
C SER A 44 2.55 -8.71 8.05
N LEU A 45 2.13 -8.66 9.32
CA LEU A 45 3.06 -8.90 10.43
C LEU A 45 3.79 -10.24 10.27
N ASP A 46 3.10 -11.28 9.78
CA ASP A 46 3.67 -12.60 9.52
C ASP A 46 4.78 -12.53 8.46
N GLU A 47 4.54 -11.87 7.33
CA GLU A 47 5.55 -11.70 6.27
C GLU A 47 6.75 -10.87 6.75
N LEU A 48 6.52 -9.89 7.64
CA LEU A 48 7.56 -9.07 8.23
C LEU A 48 8.38 -9.89 9.25
N MET A 49 7.72 -10.68 10.09
CA MET A 49 8.36 -11.57 11.06
C MET A 49 9.19 -12.64 10.34
N ASP A 50 8.67 -13.18 9.23
CA ASP A 50 9.40 -14.12 8.38
C ASP A 50 10.65 -13.49 7.77
N GLU A 51 10.58 -12.24 7.31
CA GLU A 51 11.74 -11.52 6.79
C GLU A 51 12.79 -11.25 7.87
N ILE A 52 12.36 -10.84 9.06
CA ILE A 52 13.24 -10.63 10.22
C ILE A 52 13.92 -11.96 10.60
N SER A 53 13.17 -13.05 10.65
CA SER A 53 13.69 -14.38 10.98
C SER A 53 14.75 -14.84 9.98
N ARG A 54 14.51 -14.70 8.66
CA ARG A 54 15.50 -14.99 7.62
C ARG A 54 16.77 -14.15 7.75
N LYS A 55 16.65 -12.85 8.03
CA LYS A 55 17.80 -11.95 8.21
C LYS A 55 18.60 -12.27 9.46
N ALA A 56 17.94 -12.70 10.53
CA ALA A 56 18.63 -13.06 11.76
C ALA A 56 19.44 -14.34 11.58
N GLN A 57 18.85 -15.37 10.94
CA GLN A 57 19.55 -16.62 10.62
C GLN A 57 20.76 -16.38 9.70
N SER A 58 20.62 -15.55 8.66
CA SER A 58 21.74 -15.24 7.75
C SER A 58 22.88 -14.47 8.42
N ARG A 59 22.62 -13.82 9.55
CA ARG A 59 23.61 -13.14 10.39
C ARG A 59 24.18 -14.01 11.51
N GLY A 60 23.82 -15.30 11.53
CA GLY A 60 24.36 -16.27 12.48
C GLY A 60 23.51 -16.48 13.74
N LEU A 61 22.26 -16.00 13.78
CA LEU A 61 21.32 -16.41 14.82
C LEU A 61 20.91 -17.86 14.59
N THR A 62 21.56 -18.79 15.29
CA THR A 62 21.20 -20.21 15.30
C THR A 62 20.09 -20.49 16.31
N PRO A 63 19.36 -21.62 16.17
CA PRO A 63 18.35 -22.02 17.16
C PRO A 63 18.88 -22.05 18.59
N ASP A 64 20.11 -22.54 18.80
CA ASP A 64 20.71 -22.62 20.14
C ASP A 64 21.01 -21.23 20.73
N ILE A 65 21.47 -20.27 19.91
CA ILE A 65 21.70 -18.90 20.35
C ILE A 65 20.35 -18.23 20.68
N LEU A 66 19.34 -18.44 19.84
CA LEU A 66 18.00 -17.92 20.10
C LEU A 66 17.42 -18.49 21.41
N ASP A 67 17.57 -19.80 21.63
CA ASP A 67 17.11 -20.45 22.86
C ASP A 67 17.83 -19.90 24.10
N SER A 68 19.14 -19.69 24.01
CA SER A 68 19.91 -19.06 25.09
C SER A 68 19.50 -17.61 25.40
N ILE A 69 18.96 -16.88 24.42
CA ILE A 69 18.45 -15.51 24.60
C ILE A 69 17.06 -15.52 25.24
N LEU A 70 16.21 -16.48 24.86
CA LEU A 70 14.81 -16.55 25.31
C LEU A 70 14.64 -17.24 26.67
N ASN A 71 15.51 -18.20 26.97
CA ASN A 71 15.41 -19.08 28.14
C ASN A 71 16.64 -19.02 29.06
N GLY A 72 17.59 -18.12 28.78
CA GLY A 72 18.79 -17.88 29.58
C GLY A 72 18.61 -16.89 30.73
#